data_AF-A0A2I2UCV3-F1
#
_entry.id   AF-A0A2I2UCV3-F1
#
_cell.length_a   1.000
_cell.length_b   1.000
_cell.length_c   1.000
_cell.angle_alpha   90.00
_cell.angle_beta   90.00
_cell.angle_gamma   90.00
#
_symmetry.space_group_name_H-M   'P 1'
#
loop_
_entity.id
_entity.type
_entity.pdbx_description
1 polymer ?
#
loop_
_entity_poly.entity_id
_entity_poly.type
_entity_poly.pdbx_seq_one_letter_code
_entity_poly.pdbx_strand_id
1 'polypeptide(L)'
;MSVLRPLDKQPGLNTATILLVGTEDALLQQLADSMLKEGCTSELRVHLARSLPLPSSVDRPRIDLIVFVVNLHSKYSLRNVEESLHHVDATFFLGKAAFLATGDRRLS
;
A
#
# COMPACT_ATOMS: atom_id res chain seq x y z
N MET A 1 -5.41 19.49 4.06
CA MET A 1 -4.75 18.18 4.30
C MET A 1 -4.88 17.36 3.01
N SER A 2 -3.78 16.80 2.51
CA SER A 2 -3.77 16.09 1.22
C SER A 2 -4.41 14.71 1.38
N VAL A 3 -5.43 14.41 0.59
CA VAL A 3 -6.10 13.10 0.56
C VAL A 3 -5.62 12.35 -0.67
N LEU A 4 -5.19 11.11 -0.49
CA LEU A 4 -4.86 10.21 -1.57
C LEU A 4 -6.13 9.80 -2.29
N ARG A 5 -6.35 10.41 -3.45
CA ARG A 5 -7.47 10.10 -4.34
C ARG A 5 -7.02 9.10 -5.41
N PRO A 6 -7.92 8.23 -5.89
CA PRO A 6 -7.69 7.54 -7.14
C PRO A 6 -7.44 8.62 -8.19
N LEU A 7 -6.25 8.62 -8.82
CA LEU A 7 -6.00 9.59 -9.88
C LEU A 7 -6.97 9.30 -11.04
N ASP A 8 -7.58 10.35 -11.59
CA ASP A 8 -8.33 10.32 -12.86
C ASP A 8 -7.41 10.11 -14.08
N LYS A 9 -6.33 9.33 -13.90
CA LYS A 9 -5.51 8.82 -15.00
C LYS A 9 -6.15 7.53 -15.49
N GLN A 10 -6.19 7.33 -16.80
CA GLN A 10 -6.62 6.06 -17.36
C GLN A 10 -5.68 4.92 -16.90
N PRO A 11 -6.19 3.69 -16.73
CA PRO A 11 -5.32 2.53 -16.53
C PRO A 11 -4.31 2.43 -17.67
N GLY A 12 -3.04 2.18 -17.33
CA GLY A 12 -2.07 1.74 -18.33
C GLY A 12 -2.47 0.37 -18.86
N LEU A 13 -2.23 0.13 -20.15
CA LEU A 13 -2.47 -1.17 -20.77
C LEU A 13 -1.64 -2.24 -20.05
N ASN A 14 -2.32 -3.22 -19.46
CA ASN A 14 -1.69 -4.38 -18.83
C ASN A 14 -0.68 -4.02 -17.71
N THR A 15 -0.86 -2.89 -17.02
CA THR A 15 -0.04 -2.48 -15.88
C THR A 15 -0.90 -2.40 -14.62
N ALA A 16 -0.39 -2.90 -13.50
CA ALA A 16 -1.00 -2.77 -12.18
C ALA A 16 -0.01 -2.13 -11.19
N THR A 17 -0.46 -1.14 -10.43
CA THR A 17 0.39 -0.44 -9.46
C THR A 17 -0.13 -0.62 -8.03
N ILE A 18 0.69 -1.21 -7.18
CA ILE A 18 0.38 -1.49 -5.77
C ILE A 18 1.21 -0.56 -4.89
N LEU A 19 0.57 0.07 -3.90
CA LEU A 19 1.22 0.85 -2.85
C LEU A 19 1.20 0.06 -1.54
N LEU A 20 2.38 -0.32 -1.05
CA LEU A 20 2.54 -0.91 0.27
C LEU A 20 2.82 0.21 1.29
N VAL A 21 2.00 0.28 2.34
CA VAL A 21 2.12 1.27 3.42
C VAL A 21 2.41 0.56 4.73
N GLY A 22 3.55 0.84 5.37
CA GLY A 22 3.94 0.21 6.63
C GLY A 22 5.25 0.75 7.17
N THR A 23 5.53 0.50 8.45
CA THR A 23 6.70 1.10 9.12
C THR A 23 8.01 0.32 8.94
N GLU A 24 7.91 -0.95 8.55
CA GLU A 24 9.02 -1.89 8.47
C GLU A 24 9.54 -2.06 7.03
N ASP A 25 10.45 -1.17 6.61
CA ASP A 25 10.97 -1.14 5.23
C ASP A 25 11.48 -2.50 4.72
N ALA A 26 12.18 -3.26 5.58
CA ALA A 26 12.71 -4.58 5.19
C ALA A 26 11.61 -5.60 4.88
N LEU A 27 10.52 -5.60 5.66
CA LEU A 27 9.36 -6.47 5.42
C LEU A 27 8.61 -6.05 4.15
N LEU A 28 8.44 -4.74 3.96
CA LEU A 28 7.81 -4.19 2.76
C LEU A 28 8.60 -4.54 1.50
N GLN A 29 9.93 -4.41 1.55
CA GLN A 29 10.81 -4.76 0.43
C GLN A 29 10.76 -6.26 0.14
N GLN A 30 10.85 -7.12 1.16
CA GLN A 30 10.75 -8.56 0.97
C GLN A 30 9.41 -8.97 0.36
N LEU A 31 8.31 -8.34 0.78
CA LEU A 31 6.99 -8.57 0.19
C LEU A 31 6.95 -8.13 -1.27
N ALA A 32 7.45 -6.93 -1.58
CA ALA A 32 7.53 -6.42 -2.95
C ALA A 32 8.35 -7.34 -3.86
N ASP A 33 9.54 -7.77 -3.41
CA ASP A 33 10.40 -8.69 -4.14
C ASP A 33 9.69 -10.04 -4.39
N SER A 34 8.93 -10.52 -3.39
CA SER A 34 8.16 -11.77 -3.53
C SER A 34 7.03 -11.65 -4.56
N MET A 35 6.33 -10.51 -4.57
CA MET A 35 5.28 -10.23 -5.55
C MET A 35 5.82 -10.09 -6.98
N LEU A 36 7.03 -9.53 -7.13
CA LEU A 36 7.68 -9.36 -8.42
C LEU A 36 8.37 -10.63 -8.93
N LYS A 37 8.66 -11.59 -8.04
CA LYS A 37 9.32 -12.84 -8.38
C LYS A 37 8.41 -13.79 -9.15
N GLU A 38 7.11 -13.78 -8.86
CA GLU A 38 6.14 -14.57 -9.62
C GLU A 38 5.83 -13.88 -10.95
N GLY A 39 6.03 -14.60 -12.05
CA GLY A 39 5.74 -14.09 -13.38
C GLY A 39 4.26 -13.75 -13.53
N CYS A 40 3.94 -12.46 -13.59
CA CYS A 40 2.60 -11.98 -13.91
C CYS A 40 2.47 -11.72 -15.41
N THR A 41 1.29 -11.96 -15.97
CA THR A 41 0.98 -11.57 -17.37
C THR A 41 0.92 -10.06 -17.54
N SER A 42 0.67 -9.32 -16.45
CA SER A 42 0.67 -7.86 -16.38
C SER A 42 1.97 -7.32 -15.78
N GLU A 43 2.36 -6.12 -16.21
CA GLU A 43 3.46 -5.36 -15.61
C GLU A 43 3.04 -4.92 -14.20
N LEU A 44 3.62 -5.55 -13.18
CA LEU A 44 3.38 -5.20 -11.79
C LEU A 44 4.40 -4.15 -11.32
N ARG A 45 3.92 -3.01 -10.82
CA ARG A 45 4.73 -1.98 -10.17
C ARG A 45 4.40 -1.91 -8.70
N VAL A 46 5.41 -1.93 -7.85
CA VAL A 46 5.24 -1.85 -6.40
C VAL A 46 5.93 -0.60 -5.87
N HIS A 47 5.18 0.24 -5.16
CA HIS A 47 5.70 1.41 -4.46
C HIS A 47 5.61 1.20 -2.95
N LEU A 48 6.60 1.71 -2.23
CA LEU A 48 6.66 1.63 -0.78
C LEU A 48 6.45 3.01 -0.16
N ALA A 49 5.74 3.05 0.95
CA ALA A 49 5.59 4.25 1.77
C ALA A 49 5.57 3.90 3.25
N ARG A 50 6.19 4.73 4.07
CA ARG A 50 6.16 4.56 5.53
C ARG A 50 4.82 4.97 6.14
N SER A 51 4.21 6.01 5.59
CA SER A 51 2.94 6.57 6.06
C SER A 51 2.27 7.38 4.97
N LEU A 52 1.00 7.76 5.22
CA LEU A 52 0.27 8.74 4.42
C LEU A 52 0.09 10.05 5.22
N PRO A 53 -0.03 11.21 4.53
CA PRO A 53 -0.10 11.39 3.08
C PRO A 53 1.29 11.33 2.43
N LEU A 54 1.42 10.78 1.21
CA LEU A 54 2.70 10.91 0.49
C LEU A 54 2.93 12.38 0.09
N PRO A 55 4.20 12.84 0.00
CA PRO A 55 4.53 14.17 -0.47
C PRO A 55 3.87 14.49 -1.82
N SER A 56 3.59 15.77 -2.04
CA SER A 56 3.07 16.27 -3.31
C SER A 56 4.11 16.07 -4.41
N SER A 57 3.81 15.20 -5.38
CA SER A 57 4.62 15.05 -6.59
C SER A 57 3.74 15.28 -7.83
N VAL A 58 4.31 15.97 -8.81
CA VAL A 58 3.65 16.26 -10.10
C VAL A 58 3.44 14.96 -10.89
N ASP A 59 4.36 14.00 -10.74
CA ASP A 59 4.37 12.73 -11.48
C ASP A 59 3.90 11.54 -10.65
N ARG A 60 2.91 11.72 -9.77
CA ARG A 60 2.35 10.60 -9.00
C ARG A 60 1.74 9.55 -9.96
N PRO A 61 2.15 8.27 -9.86
CA PRO A 61 1.53 7.20 -10.63
C PRO A 61 0.10 6.94 -10.15
N ARG A 62 -0.73 6.37 -11.02
CA ARG A 62 -2.04 5.85 -10.63
C ARG A 62 -1.83 4.67 -9.69
N ILE A 63 -2.59 4.60 -8.60
CA ILE A 63 -2.53 3.49 -7.63
C ILE A 63 -3.80 2.66 -7.79
N ASP A 64 -3.61 1.37 -8.02
CA ASP A 64 -4.71 0.41 -8.23
C ASP A 64 -5.14 -0.27 -6.92
N LEU A 65 -4.17 -0.51 -6.02
CA LEU A 65 -4.37 -1.15 -4.73
C LEU A 65 -3.46 -0.51 -3.68
N ILE A 66 -3.99 -0.27 -2.48
CA ILE A 66 -3.22 0.09 -1.29
C ILE A 66 -3.25 -1.10 -0.33
N VAL A 67 -2.08 -1.52 0.17
CA VAL A 67 -1.96 -2.55 1.20
C VAL A 67 -1.35 -1.92 2.44
N PHE A 68 -2.10 -1.90 3.54
CA PHE A 68 -1.62 -1.48 4.84
C PHE A 68 -1.01 -2.68 5.56
N VAL A 69 0.31 -2.68 5.74
CA VAL A 69 1.04 -3.70 6.46
C VAL A 69 1.12 -3.28 7.93
N VAL A 70 0.45 -4.05 8.79
CA VAL A 70 0.32 -3.76 10.22
C VAL A 70 1.14 -4.79 11.00
N ASN A 71 2.14 -4.35 11.75
CA ASN A 71 2.88 -5.22 12.65
C ASN A 71 2.24 -5.20 14.04
N LEU A 72 1.59 -6.31 14.42
CA LEU A 72 0.84 -6.41 15.67
C LEU A 72 1.72 -6.40 16.92
N HIS A 73 3.03 -6.63 16.79
CA HIS A 73 3.98 -6.47 17.89
C HIS A 73 4.38 -5.00 18.11
N SER A 74 4.03 -4.10 17.19
CA SER A 74 4.43 -2.68 17.22
C SER A 74 3.20 -1.79 17.34
N LYS A 75 2.98 -1.23 18.54
CA LYS A 75 1.95 -0.20 18.76
C LYS A 75 2.13 1.01 17.83
N TYR A 76 3.38 1.32 17.49
CA TYR A 76 3.70 2.38 16.54
C TYR A 76 3.21 2.06 15.13
N SER A 77 3.38 0.82 14.66
CA SER A 77 2.89 0.37 13.35
C SER A 77 1.37 0.51 13.25
N LEU A 78 0.64 0.07 14.28
CA LEU A 78 -0.82 0.22 14.36
C LEU A 78 -1.23 1.69 14.29
N ARG A 79 -0.68 2.54 15.17
CA ARG A 79 -1.01 3.98 15.20
C ARG A 79 -0.67 4.67 13.87
N ASN A 80 0.46 4.33 13.26
CA ASN A 80 0.85 4.89 11.97
C ASN A 80 -0.14 4.55 10.86
N VAL A 81 -0.70 3.33 10.87
CA VAL A 81 -1.74 2.93 9.93
C VAL A 81 -3.06 3.64 10.22
N GLU A 82 -3.47 3.76 11.48
CA GLU A 82 -4.65 4.53 11.88
C GLU A 82 -4.59 5.97 11.36
N GLU A 83 -3.47 6.67 11.60
CA GLU A 83 -3.26 8.04 11.10
C GLU A 83 -3.25 8.10 9.57
N SER A 84 -2.63 7.11 8.91
CA SER A 84 -2.55 7.05 7.45
C SER A 84 -3.93 6.88 6.78
N LEU A 85 -4.87 6.17 7.42
CA LEU A 85 -6.22 5.94 6.89
C LEU A 85 -7.02 7.24 6.75
N HIS A 86 -6.78 8.24 7.60
CA HIS A 86 -7.41 9.57 7.50
C HIS A 86 -7.04 10.32 6.22
N HIS A 87 -5.98 9.89 5.54
CA HIS A 87 -5.49 10.48 4.30
C HIS A 87 -5.87 9.68 3.06
N VAL A 88 -6.81 8.73 3.16
CA VAL A 88 -7.27 7.89 2.05
C VAL A 88 -8.68 8.27 1.64
N ASP A 89 -8.91 8.47 0.35
CA ASP A 89 -10.25 8.69 -0.18
C ASP A 89 -11.13 7.45 0.00
N ALA A 90 -12.39 7.64 0.40
CA ALA A 90 -13.32 6.56 0.73
C ALA A 90 -13.49 5.55 -0.42
N THR A 91 -13.32 6.00 -1.67
CA THR A 91 -13.42 5.16 -2.87
C THR A 91 -12.37 4.04 -2.91
N PHE A 92 -11.23 4.18 -2.24
CA PHE A 92 -10.26 3.09 -2.13
C PHE A 92 -10.78 1.92 -1.28
N PHE A 93 -11.60 2.16 -0.28
CA PHE A 93 -12.15 1.09 0.58
C PHE A 93 -13.20 0.23 -0.13
N LEU A 94 -13.63 0.62 -1.34
CA LEU A 94 -14.48 -0.18 -2.21
C LEU A 94 -13.67 -1.23 -2.99
N GLY A 95 -12.90 -2.05 -2.27
CA GLY A 95 -12.13 -3.18 -2.83
C GLY A 95 -10.72 -2.85 -3.35
N LYS A 96 -10.23 -1.62 -3.15
CA LYS A 96 -8.87 -1.17 -3.55
C LYS A 96 -7.96 -0.86 -2.36
N ALA A 97 -8.37 -1.29 -1.17
CA ALA A 97 -7.59 -1.21 0.05
C ALA A 97 -7.62 -2.58 0.73
N ALA A 98 -6.47 -3.05 1.18
CA ALA A 98 -6.30 -4.30 1.90
C ALA A 98 -5.45 -4.11 3.15
N PHE A 99 -5.65 -4.97 4.14
CA PHE A 99 -4.83 -5.01 5.36
C PHE A 99 -4.07 -6.32 5.41
N LEU A 100 -2.77 -6.24 5.68
CA LEU A 100 -1.91 -7.38 5.94
C LEU A 100 -1.39 -7.26 7.37
N ALA A 101 -2.00 -7.99 8.29
CA ALA A 101 -1.51 -8.08 9.65
C ALA A 101 -0.36 -9.10 9.73
N THR A 102 0.73 -8.71 10.40
CA THR A 102 1.91 -9.54 10.63
C THR A 102 2.18 -9.67 12.11
N GLY A 103 2.82 -10.77 12.51
CA GLY A 103 3.17 -11.00 13.91
C GLY A 103 2.09 -11.65 14.76
N ASP A 104 0.93 -12.01 14.20
CA ASP A 104 -0.01 -12.86 14.93
C ASP A 104 0.52 -14.30 14.98
N ARG A 105 1.15 -14.68 16.09
CA ARG A 105 1.38 -16.10 16.38
C ARG A 105 0.12 -16.68 17.02
N ARG A 106 -0.86 -17.02 16.19
CA ARG A 106 -1.85 -18.10 16.41
C ARG A 106 -2.67 -18.37 15.15
N LEU A 107 -2.12 -19.21 14.27
CA LEU A 107 -2.94 -20.23 13.62
C LEU A 107 -2.87 -21.45 14.55
N SER A 108 -3.70 -21.44 15.60
CA SER A 108 -4.01 -22.64 16.38
C SER A 108 -5.17 -23.38 15.74
#